data_AF-S8DNB2-F1
#
_entry.id   AF-S8DNB2-F1
#
_cell.length_a   1.000
_cell.length_b   1.000
_cell.length_c   1.000
_cell.angle_alpha   90.00
_cell.angle_beta   90.00
_cell.angle_gamma   90.00
#
_symmetry.space_group_name_H-M   'P 1'
#
loop_
_entity.id
_entity.type
_entity.pdbx_description
1 polymer ?
#
loop_
_entity_poly.entity_id
_entity_poly.type
_entity_poly.pdbx_seq_one_letter_code
_entity_poly.pdbx_strand_id
1 'polypeptide(L)'
;MHQEVSAELDSRPATGVNKVERLEALRDFTRKHRSTIGVAASSSVCHFYLPPHTTDPVATAQVREDVLFIHLRSRPNAQRARLETRFFAVGAQLETMDWIPEDRREALRLGIRTCKENTSRENGPCGAMLVAMNLVDPDLDEEGLMNVVPIAFRLDQNALLVQQGMADQWKMSLYHMLNEGIVM
;
A
#
# COMPACT_ATOMS: atom_id res chain seq x y z
N MET A 1 -20.73 -57.75 -15.89
CA MET A 1 -21.40 -56.45 -16.09
C MET A 1 -20.91 -55.55 -14.96
N HIS A 2 -19.92 -54.69 -15.25
CA HIS A 2 -19.29 -53.82 -14.27
C HIS A 2 -20.22 -52.64 -13.98
N GLN A 3 -20.51 -52.39 -12.72
CA GLN A 3 -21.31 -51.25 -12.27
C GLN A 3 -20.35 -50.10 -11.93
N GLU A 4 -20.49 -49.00 -12.66
CA GLU A 4 -19.67 -47.81 -12.54
C GLU A 4 -19.95 -47.04 -11.23
N VAL A 5 -18.82 -46.66 -10.65
CA VAL A 5 -18.53 -45.58 -9.71
C VAL A 5 -19.50 -44.40 -9.85
N SER A 6 -20.16 -44.04 -8.74
CA SER A 6 -20.63 -42.66 -8.50
C SER A 6 -19.90 -42.11 -7.30
N ALA A 7 -18.72 -41.54 -7.56
CA ALA A 7 -18.09 -40.59 -6.65
C ALA A 7 -18.64 -39.21 -7.05
N GLU A 8 -19.64 -38.73 -6.31
CA GLU A 8 -20.02 -37.32 -6.33
C GLU A 8 -18.82 -36.50 -5.89
N LEU A 9 -18.12 -35.92 -6.85
CA LEU A 9 -17.12 -34.89 -6.60
C LEU A 9 -17.84 -33.64 -6.10
N ASP A 10 -17.69 -33.44 -4.81
CA ASP A 10 -18.03 -32.27 -4.02
C ASP A 10 -17.50 -30.99 -4.71
N SER A 11 -18.36 -30.36 -5.52
CA SER A 11 -18.07 -29.13 -6.26
C SER A 11 -18.29 -27.92 -5.36
N ARG A 12 -17.38 -27.73 -4.40
CA ARG A 12 -17.28 -26.45 -3.67
C ARG A 12 -16.57 -25.41 -4.54
N PRO A 13 -16.98 -24.13 -4.53
CA PRO A 13 -16.33 -23.11 -5.33
C PRO A 13 -14.91 -22.86 -4.81
N ALA A 14 -13.91 -23.12 -5.65
CA ALA A 14 -12.48 -22.95 -5.38
C ALA A 14 -12.01 -21.49 -5.21
N THR A 15 -12.93 -20.52 -5.11
CA THR A 15 -12.65 -19.08 -5.13
C THR A 15 -12.02 -18.56 -3.85
N GLY A 16 -12.34 -19.14 -2.69
CA GLY A 16 -11.83 -18.70 -1.38
C GLY A 16 -10.34 -18.95 -1.17
N VAL A 17 -9.81 -20.09 -1.65
CA VAL A 17 -8.40 -20.47 -1.49
C VAL A 17 -7.49 -19.52 -2.28
N ASN A 18 -7.88 -19.16 -3.50
CA ASN A 18 -7.14 -18.23 -4.36
C ASN A 18 -7.10 -16.80 -3.78
N LYS A 19 -8.17 -16.32 -3.14
CA LYS A 19 -8.21 -14.96 -2.54
C LYS A 19 -7.28 -14.84 -1.34
N VAL A 20 -7.22 -15.87 -0.48
CA VAL A 20 -6.31 -15.89 0.68
C VAL A 20 -4.85 -15.92 0.23
N GLU A 21 -4.50 -16.81 -0.70
CA GLU A 21 -3.14 -16.90 -1.25
C GLU A 21 -2.68 -15.60 -1.91
N ARG A 22 -3.57 -14.92 -2.64
CA ARG A 22 -3.30 -13.60 -3.23
C ARG A 22 -3.09 -12.53 -2.16
N LEU A 23 -3.84 -12.56 -1.07
CA LEU A 23 -3.70 -11.60 0.02
C LEU A 23 -2.37 -11.79 0.75
N GLU A 24 -1.97 -13.04 0.98
CA GLU A 24 -0.66 -13.37 1.53
C GLU A 24 0.47 -12.91 0.61
N ALA A 25 0.38 -13.20 -0.68
CA ALA A 25 1.33 -12.70 -1.67
C ALA A 25 1.40 -11.16 -1.66
N LEU A 26 0.26 -10.47 -1.54
CA LEU A 26 0.19 -9.01 -1.50
C LEU A 26 0.85 -8.43 -0.23
N ARG A 27 0.67 -9.11 0.91
CA ARG A 27 1.36 -8.76 2.17
C ARG A 27 2.87 -8.95 2.05
N ASP A 28 3.32 -10.04 1.44
CA ASP A 28 4.75 -10.31 1.24
C ASP A 28 5.39 -9.33 0.25
N PHE A 29 4.69 -9.01 -0.84
CA PHE A 29 5.07 -7.93 -1.76
C PHE A 29 5.20 -6.60 -1.00
N THR A 30 4.21 -6.24 -0.19
CA THR A 30 4.24 -5.01 0.62
C THR A 30 5.41 -5.01 1.60
N ARG A 31 5.72 -6.16 2.23
CA ARG A 31 6.85 -6.28 3.16
C ARG A 31 8.19 -6.08 2.45
N LYS A 32 8.40 -6.72 1.30
CA LYS A 32 9.63 -6.57 0.50
C LYS A 32 9.84 -5.13 0.07
N HIS A 33 8.79 -4.48 -0.43
CA HIS A 33 8.86 -3.16 -1.02
C HIS A 33 8.62 -2.04 -0.01
N ARG A 34 8.53 -2.34 1.29
CA ARG A 34 8.17 -1.37 2.35
C ARG A 34 9.05 -0.12 2.34
N SER A 35 10.35 -0.27 2.09
CA SER A 35 11.29 0.87 2.01
C SER A 35 10.95 1.79 0.82
N THR A 36 10.86 1.22 -0.39
CA THR A 36 10.46 1.93 -1.61
C THR A 36 9.12 2.65 -1.44
N ILE A 37 8.13 1.93 -0.93
CA ILE A 37 6.80 2.46 -0.67
C ILE A 37 6.86 3.61 0.34
N GLY A 38 7.69 3.50 1.39
CA GLY A 38 7.85 4.55 2.38
C GLY A 38 8.46 5.84 1.83
N VAL A 39 9.44 5.72 0.94
CA VAL A 39 10.04 6.88 0.24
C VAL A 39 9.00 7.55 -0.65
N ALA A 40 8.25 6.78 -1.43
CA ALA A 40 7.21 7.32 -2.31
C ALA A 40 6.07 7.97 -1.51
N ALA A 41 5.61 7.31 -0.44
CA ALA A 41 4.57 7.79 0.45
C ALA A 41 4.96 9.14 1.07
N SER A 42 6.12 9.22 1.71
CA SER A 42 6.59 10.47 2.30
C SER A 42 6.79 11.58 1.26
N SER A 43 7.42 11.28 0.12
CA SER A 43 7.61 12.25 -0.98
C SER A 43 6.28 12.74 -1.57
N SER A 44 5.24 11.90 -1.58
CA SER A 44 3.93 12.29 -2.12
C SER A 44 3.23 13.35 -1.29
N VAL A 45 3.46 13.38 0.03
CA VAL A 45 2.76 14.29 0.95
C VAL A 45 3.65 15.40 1.52
N CYS A 46 4.98 15.31 1.38
CA CYS A 46 5.95 16.19 2.06
C CYS A 46 5.67 17.69 1.85
N HIS A 47 5.21 18.09 0.67
CA HIS A 47 4.91 19.49 0.35
C HIS A 47 3.81 20.10 1.23
N PHE A 48 2.86 19.29 1.74
CA PHE A 48 1.85 19.74 2.69
C PHE A 48 2.41 20.03 4.09
N TYR A 49 3.61 19.55 4.38
CA TYR A 49 4.30 19.68 5.66
C TYR A 49 5.42 20.74 5.62
N LEU A 50 5.51 21.54 4.55
CA LEU A 50 6.49 22.60 4.39
C LEU A 50 5.83 23.97 4.11
N PRO A 51 6.52 25.09 4.35
CA PRO A 51 6.08 26.40 3.87
C PRO A 51 5.95 26.42 2.34
N PRO A 52 4.98 27.16 1.76
CA PRO A 52 4.03 28.04 2.45
C PRO A 52 2.78 27.32 2.99
N HIS A 53 2.65 26.00 2.80
CA HIS A 53 1.44 25.26 3.16
C HIS A 53 1.24 25.09 4.66
N THR A 54 2.33 25.01 5.41
CA THR A 54 2.28 25.00 6.88
C THR A 54 3.48 25.69 7.49
N THR A 55 3.26 26.27 8.68
CA THR A 55 4.30 26.77 9.57
C THR A 55 4.59 25.82 10.73
N ASP A 56 3.73 24.82 10.95
CA ASP A 56 3.85 23.81 12.00
C ASP A 56 3.57 22.41 11.43
N PRO A 57 4.62 21.70 10.98
CA PRO A 57 4.49 20.35 10.44
C PRO A 57 3.93 19.34 11.46
N VAL A 58 4.22 19.53 12.74
CA VAL A 58 3.81 18.61 13.82
C VAL A 58 2.32 18.74 14.09
N ALA A 59 1.79 19.95 14.17
CA ALA A 59 0.36 20.20 14.29
C ALA A 59 -0.39 19.69 13.05
N THR A 60 0.16 19.93 11.86
CA THR A 60 -0.41 19.47 10.58
C THR A 60 -0.55 17.94 10.54
N ALA A 61 0.45 17.21 11.06
CA ALA A 61 0.42 15.75 11.14
C ALA A 61 -0.59 15.18 12.16
N GLN A 62 -1.23 16.00 12.98
CA GLN A 62 -2.31 15.54 13.86
C GLN A 62 -3.68 15.56 13.18
N VAL A 63 -3.85 16.37 12.14
CA VAL A 63 -5.15 16.61 11.50
C VAL A 63 -5.29 15.94 10.14
N ARG A 64 -4.18 15.73 9.43
CA ARG A 64 -4.21 15.12 8.10
C ARG A 64 -4.36 13.61 8.17
N GLU A 65 -5.24 13.08 7.32
CA GLU A 65 -5.50 11.65 7.18
C GLU A 65 -5.17 11.21 5.75
N ASP A 66 -3.89 11.32 5.40
CA ASP A 66 -3.42 11.03 4.05
C ASP A 66 -3.40 9.52 3.76
N VAL A 67 -3.81 9.15 2.55
CA VAL A 67 -3.74 7.77 2.04
C VAL A 67 -3.09 7.78 0.67
N LEU A 68 -1.98 7.06 0.52
CA LEU A 68 -1.42 6.75 -0.80
C LEU A 68 -2.04 5.46 -1.33
N PHE A 69 -2.82 5.57 -2.39
CA PHE A 69 -3.31 4.42 -3.14
C PHE A 69 -2.33 4.01 -4.21
N ILE A 70 -2.04 2.72 -4.29
CA ILE A 70 -1.23 2.11 -5.34
C ILE A 70 -2.05 0.98 -5.96
N HIS A 71 -2.43 1.17 -7.22
CA HIS A 71 -3.12 0.16 -8.01
C HIS A 71 -2.10 -0.83 -8.57
N LEU A 72 -2.35 -2.11 -8.31
CA LEU A 72 -1.52 -3.22 -8.73
C LEU A 72 -2.28 -4.15 -9.69
N ARG A 73 -1.53 -4.81 -10.55
CA ARG A 73 -1.99 -6.01 -11.28
C ARG A 73 -1.04 -7.17 -11.08
N SER A 74 -1.55 -8.38 -11.21
CA SER A 74 -0.73 -9.58 -11.30
C SER A 74 0.08 -9.58 -12.60
N ARG A 75 1.36 -9.93 -12.50
CA ARG A 75 2.22 -10.11 -13.68
C ARG A 75 1.68 -11.25 -14.55
N PRO A 76 1.89 -11.23 -15.88
CA PRO A 76 1.47 -12.31 -16.77
C PRO A 76 2.00 -13.70 -16.37
N ASN A 77 3.17 -13.74 -15.71
CA ASN A 77 3.81 -14.96 -15.21
C ASN A 77 3.68 -15.15 -13.68
N ALA A 78 2.71 -14.50 -13.02
CA ALA A 78 2.58 -14.47 -11.57
C ALA A 78 2.57 -15.85 -10.90
N GLN A 79 1.98 -16.87 -11.53
CA GLN A 79 1.96 -18.24 -11.00
C GLN A 79 3.34 -18.88 -10.89
N ARG A 80 4.30 -18.48 -11.73
CA ARG A 80 5.68 -18.97 -11.73
C ARG A 80 6.65 -18.02 -11.04
N ALA A 81 6.22 -16.79 -10.77
CA ALA A 81 7.01 -15.78 -10.09
C ALA A 81 7.03 -16.02 -8.57
N ARG A 82 8.15 -15.62 -7.93
CA ARG A 82 8.22 -15.56 -6.46
C ARG A 82 7.15 -14.59 -5.94
N LEU A 83 6.57 -14.90 -4.78
CA LEU A 83 5.43 -14.17 -4.18
C LEU A 83 5.66 -12.65 -4.19
N GLU A 84 6.85 -12.24 -3.82
CA GLU A 84 7.28 -10.86 -3.64
C GLU A 84 7.53 -10.09 -4.96
N THR A 85 7.37 -10.74 -6.11
CA THR A 85 7.43 -10.11 -7.44
C THR A 85 6.19 -10.42 -8.28
N ARG A 86 5.10 -10.95 -7.68
CA ARG A 86 3.90 -11.34 -8.43
C ARG A 86 3.11 -10.17 -8.99
N PHE A 87 3.33 -8.97 -8.45
CA PHE A 87 2.55 -7.78 -8.81
C PHE A 87 3.41 -6.71 -9.45
N PHE A 88 2.72 -5.73 -10.05
CA PHE A 88 3.31 -4.52 -10.58
C PHE A 88 2.32 -3.36 -10.48
N ALA A 89 2.85 -2.15 -10.32
CA ALA A 89 2.07 -0.94 -10.22
C ALA A 89 1.59 -0.46 -11.59
N VAL A 90 0.29 -0.16 -11.68
CA VAL A 90 -0.37 0.39 -12.87
C VAL A 90 -0.93 1.79 -12.65
N GLY A 91 -1.00 2.24 -11.40
CA GLY A 91 -1.48 3.57 -11.05
C GLY A 91 -1.19 3.90 -9.59
N ALA A 92 -1.17 5.18 -9.26
CA ALA A 92 -1.03 5.67 -7.90
C ALA A 92 -1.65 7.07 -7.75
N GLN A 93 -2.33 7.31 -6.62
CA GLN A 93 -2.97 8.58 -6.30
C GLN A 93 -3.06 8.82 -4.79
N LEU A 94 -3.21 10.09 -4.41
CA LEU A 94 -3.44 10.49 -3.02
C LEU A 94 -4.93 10.62 -2.77
N GLU A 95 -5.38 10.09 -1.64
CA GLU A 95 -6.75 10.12 -1.15
C GLU A 95 -6.76 10.51 0.33
N THR A 96 -7.94 10.75 0.86
CA THR A 96 -8.22 10.83 2.30
C THR A 96 -8.83 9.52 2.80
N MET A 97 -9.16 9.41 4.08
CA MET A 97 -9.86 8.23 4.62
C MET A 97 -11.36 8.16 4.30
N ASP A 98 -11.90 9.11 3.52
CA ASP A 98 -13.35 9.28 3.37
C ASP A 98 -14.07 8.10 2.69
N TRP A 99 -13.36 7.34 1.87
CA TRP A 99 -13.87 6.12 1.22
C TRP A 99 -13.89 4.89 2.16
N ILE A 100 -13.20 4.95 3.30
CA ILE A 100 -13.15 3.83 4.25
C ILE A 100 -14.45 3.82 5.06
N PRO A 101 -15.09 2.67 5.29
CA PRO A 101 -16.22 2.55 6.23
C PRO A 101 -15.85 3.05 7.64
N GLU A 102 -16.75 3.77 8.31
CA GLU A 102 -16.48 4.43 9.59
C GLU A 102 -16.01 3.44 10.68
N ASP A 103 -16.60 2.24 10.71
CA ASP A 103 -16.25 1.13 11.60
C ASP A 103 -14.79 0.66 11.44
N ARG A 104 -14.22 0.84 10.25
CA ARG A 104 -12.82 0.49 9.95
C ARG A 104 -11.86 1.66 10.12
N ARG A 105 -12.34 2.91 10.04
CA ARG A 105 -11.49 4.11 10.19
C ARG A 105 -10.83 4.18 11.55
N GLU A 106 -11.56 3.88 12.62
CA GLU A 106 -11.00 3.95 13.98
C GLU A 106 -9.83 2.99 14.18
N ALA A 107 -9.96 1.75 13.69
CA ALA A 107 -8.89 0.76 13.74
C ALA A 107 -7.65 1.21 12.94
N LEU A 108 -7.86 1.83 11.77
CA LEU A 108 -6.76 2.35 10.95
C LEU A 108 -6.10 3.58 11.59
N ARG A 109 -6.88 4.49 12.17
CA ARG A 109 -6.37 5.63 12.96
C ARG A 109 -5.53 5.16 14.14
N LEU A 110 -5.96 4.10 14.84
CA LEU A 110 -5.16 3.48 15.89
C LEU A 110 -3.84 2.96 15.33
N GLY A 111 -3.86 2.27 14.18
CA GLY A 111 -2.66 1.82 13.48
C GLY A 111 -1.69 2.94 13.12
N ILE A 112 -2.20 4.09 12.64
CA ILE A 112 -1.39 5.30 12.40
C ILE A 112 -0.76 5.80 13.69
N ARG A 113 -1.54 5.94 14.77
CA ARG A 113 -1.01 6.43 16.06
C ARG A 113 0.09 5.53 16.58
N THR A 114 -0.13 4.22 16.60
CA THR A 114 0.89 3.25 17.04
C THR A 114 2.13 3.30 16.15
N CYS A 115 1.96 3.40 14.82
CA CYS A 115 3.09 3.53 13.90
C CYS A 115 3.90 4.81 14.18
N LYS A 116 3.21 5.94 14.36
CA LYS A 116 3.81 7.24 14.67
C LYS A 116 4.56 7.19 16.00
N GLU A 117 3.94 6.69 17.06
CA GLU A 117 4.55 6.59 18.40
C GLU A 117 5.82 5.73 18.38
N ASN A 118 5.78 4.57 17.72
CA ASN A 118 6.94 3.69 17.60
C ASN A 118 8.09 4.37 16.86
N THR A 119 7.81 4.98 15.70
CA THR A 119 8.85 5.67 14.93
C THR A 119 9.37 6.91 15.64
N SER A 120 8.52 7.64 16.36
CA SER A 120 8.92 8.87 17.05
C SER A 120 9.84 8.66 18.23
N ARG A 121 9.75 7.51 18.91
CA ARG A 121 10.68 7.13 19.99
C ARG A 121 12.12 7.03 19.52
N GLU A 122 12.32 6.60 18.27
CA GLU A 122 13.64 6.34 17.70
C GLU A 122 14.15 7.51 16.84
N ASN A 123 13.26 8.22 16.16
CA ASN A 123 13.62 9.16 15.09
C ASN A 123 13.15 10.61 15.31
N GLY A 124 12.50 10.91 16.45
CA GLY A 124 11.97 12.24 16.76
C GLY A 124 10.59 12.52 16.15
N PRO A 125 10.19 13.79 15.97
CA PRO A 125 8.86 14.13 15.45
C PRO A 125 8.57 13.48 14.10
N CYS A 126 7.46 12.74 14.01
CA CYS A 126 7.06 12.00 12.82
C CYS A 126 5.58 12.25 12.48
N GLY A 127 5.29 12.23 11.18
CA GLY A 127 3.95 12.07 10.63
C GLY A 127 3.72 10.61 10.28
N ALA A 128 2.49 10.25 9.99
CA ALA A 128 2.16 8.94 9.47
C ALA A 128 0.95 9.01 8.55
N MET A 129 0.94 8.14 7.55
CA MET A 129 -0.12 8.02 6.56
C MET A 129 -0.43 6.55 6.30
N LEU A 130 -1.54 6.27 5.63
CA LEU A 130 -1.82 4.92 5.13
C LEU A 130 -1.26 4.75 3.73
N VAL A 131 -0.84 3.53 3.42
CA VAL A 131 -0.67 3.08 2.05
C VAL A 131 -1.62 1.93 1.78
N ALA A 132 -2.45 2.08 0.77
CA ALA A 132 -3.39 1.08 0.30
C ALA A 132 -2.87 0.45 -1.01
N MET A 133 -2.41 -0.79 -0.92
CA MET A 133 -2.06 -1.60 -2.09
C MET A 133 -3.33 -2.29 -2.58
N ASN A 134 -3.86 -1.87 -3.73
CA ASN A 134 -5.12 -2.39 -4.28
C ASN A 134 -4.86 -3.22 -5.53
N LEU A 135 -5.14 -4.52 -5.47
CA LEU A 135 -5.07 -5.42 -6.61
C LEU A 135 -6.36 -5.31 -7.44
N VAL A 136 -6.20 -4.90 -8.70
CA VAL A 136 -7.30 -4.62 -9.65
C VAL A 136 -7.28 -5.58 -10.85
N ASP A 137 -7.05 -6.86 -10.56
CA ASP A 137 -7.10 -7.90 -11.59
C ASP A 137 -8.54 -8.11 -12.08
N PRO A 138 -8.75 -8.44 -13.38
CA PRO A 138 -10.10 -8.57 -13.96
C PRO A 138 -10.97 -9.68 -13.37
N ASP A 139 -10.37 -10.63 -12.67
CA ASP A 139 -11.04 -11.79 -12.06
C ASP A 139 -11.39 -11.56 -10.57
N LEU A 140 -11.16 -10.36 -10.05
CA LEU A 140 -11.59 -9.95 -8.72
C LEU A 140 -12.94 -9.21 -8.79
N ASP A 141 -13.71 -9.31 -7.72
CA ASP A 141 -14.93 -8.52 -7.53
C ASP A 141 -14.63 -7.00 -7.58
N GLU A 142 -15.65 -6.17 -7.76
CA GLU A 142 -15.50 -4.71 -7.90
C GLU A 142 -14.73 -4.04 -6.73
N GLU A 143 -14.76 -4.65 -5.54
CA GLU A 143 -14.03 -4.17 -4.36
C GLU A 143 -12.52 -4.47 -4.40
N GLY A 144 -12.06 -5.31 -5.33
CA GLY A 144 -10.67 -5.73 -5.46
C GLY A 144 -10.14 -6.51 -4.25
N LEU A 145 -8.80 -6.58 -4.13
CA LEU A 145 -8.13 -7.12 -2.95
C LEU A 145 -7.13 -6.10 -2.43
N MET A 146 -7.31 -5.66 -1.19
CA MET A 146 -6.55 -4.55 -0.63
C MET A 146 -5.71 -4.96 0.57
N ASN A 147 -4.46 -4.49 0.61
CA ASN A 147 -3.61 -4.53 1.80
C ASN A 147 -3.29 -3.08 2.22
N VAL A 148 -3.74 -2.70 3.41
CA VAL A 148 -3.55 -1.35 3.95
C VAL A 148 -2.54 -1.40 5.08
N VAL A 149 -1.49 -0.57 5.01
CA VAL A 149 -0.45 -0.50 6.03
C VAL A 149 -0.15 0.95 6.41
N PRO A 150 0.08 1.25 7.70
CA PRO A 150 0.58 2.55 8.10
C PRO A 150 2.08 2.67 7.80
N ILE A 151 2.47 3.86 7.35
CA ILE A 151 3.86 4.27 7.13
C ILE A 151 4.08 5.60 7.84
N ALA A 152 5.12 5.63 8.68
CA ALA A 152 5.60 6.86 9.31
C ALA A 152 6.72 7.50 8.50
N PHE A 153 6.81 8.82 8.59
CA PHE A 153 7.88 9.62 7.98
C PHE A 153 8.30 10.74 8.93
N ARG A 154 9.57 11.14 8.83
CA ARG A 154 10.15 12.16 9.71
C ARG A 154 9.67 13.55 9.32
N LEU A 155 9.46 14.41 10.32
CA LEU A 155 9.00 15.80 10.15
C LEU A 155 10.11 16.84 10.37
N ASP A 156 11.36 16.41 10.56
CA ASP A 156 12.45 17.39 10.61
C ASP A 156 12.63 18.07 9.25
N GLN A 157 12.93 19.37 9.28
CA GLN A 157 12.99 20.20 8.06
C GLN A 157 14.01 19.67 7.04
N ASN A 158 15.13 19.11 7.49
CA ASN A 158 16.14 18.56 6.58
C ASN A 158 15.60 17.34 5.82
N ALA A 159 14.93 16.41 6.51
CA ALA A 159 14.29 15.26 5.87
C ALA A 159 13.20 15.69 4.86
N LEU A 160 12.37 16.66 5.25
CA LEU A 160 11.30 17.17 4.39
C LEU A 160 11.85 17.89 3.15
N LEU A 161 12.91 18.69 3.28
CA LEU A 161 13.55 19.39 2.15
C LEU A 161 14.19 18.41 1.16
N VAL A 162 14.84 17.34 1.64
CA VAL A 162 15.38 16.29 0.78
C VAL A 162 14.25 15.60 -0.01
N GLN A 163 13.11 15.35 0.65
CA GLN A 163 11.94 14.76 0.02
C GLN A 163 11.24 15.71 -0.96
N GLN A 164 11.27 17.02 -0.71
CA GLN A 164 10.68 18.02 -1.61
C GLN A 164 11.32 17.99 -2.99
N GLY A 165 12.64 17.79 -3.08
CA GLY A 165 13.33 17.63 -4.37
C GLY A 165 12.87 16.42 -5.19
N MET A 166 12.18 15.46 -4.55
CA MET A 166 11.63 14.25 -5.17
C MET A 166 10.10 14.28 -5.31
N ALA A 167 9.44 15.34 -4.82
CA ALA A 167 7.99 15.42 -4.74
C ALA A 167 7.29 15.46 -6.13
N ASP A 168 7.95 15.98 -7.15
CA ASP A 168 7.35 16.01 -8.50
C ASP A 168 7.53 14.69 -9.26
N GLN A 169 8.40 13.79 -8.78
CA GLN A 169 8.79 12.58 -9.50
C GLN A 169 8.49 11.28 -8.73
N TRP A 170 7.88 11.36 -7.55
CA TRP A 170 7.65 10.17 -6.71
C TRP A 170 6.87 9.07 -7.43
N LYS A 171 5.91 9.41 -8.32
CA LYS A 171 5.18 8.40 -9.12
C LYS A 171 6.11 7.65 -10.07
N MET A 172 6.97 8.38 -10.78
CA MET A 172 7.93 7.79 -11.72
C MET A 172 8.93 6.90 -10.99
N SER A 173 9.46 7.36 -9.85
CA SER A 173 10.35 6.56 -9.01
C SER A 173 9.64 5.33 -8.45
N LEU A 174 8.40 5.47 -7.98
CA LEU A 174 7.59 4.36 -7.49
C LEU A 174 7.41 3.29 -8.56
N TYR A 175 6.99 3.69 -9.77
CA TYR A 175 6.77 2.74 -10.86
C TYR A 175 8.07 2.08 -11.32
N HIS A 176 9.16 2.85 -11.43
CA HIS A 176 10.46 2.29 -11.80
C HIS A 176 10.88 1.17 -10.82
N MET A 177 10.75 1.44 -9.52
CA MET A 177 11.16 0.50 -8.48
C MET A 177 10.21 -0.69 -8.30
N LEU A 178 8.89 -0.48 -8.37
CA LEU A 178 7.92 -1.58 -8.20
C LEU A 178 7.78 -2.45 -9.45
N ASN A 179 8.08 -1.91 -10.63
CA ASN A 179 7.95 -2.60 -11.91
C ASN A 179 9.28 -3.14 -12.44
N GLU A 180 10.34 -3.07 -11.64
CA GLU A 180 11.64 -3.61 -12.02
C GLU A 180 11.53 -5.09 -12.43
N GLY A 181 12.25 -5.44 -13.50
CA GLY A 181 12.26 -6.79 -14.07
C GLY A 181 10.99 -7.20 -14.79
N ILE A 182 10.11 -6.25 -15.15
CA ILE A 182 9.02 -6.48 -16.10
C ILE A 182 9.52 -6.15 -17.49
N VAL A 183 9.71 -7.19 -18.30
CA VAL A 183 9.85 -7.01 -19.74
C VAL A 183 8.43 -6.91 -20.28
N MET A 184 8.04 -5.71 -20.72
CA MET A 184 6.79 -5.49 -21.45
C MET A 184 6.90 -6.01 -22.88
#